data_AF-A0A0K2B1Q5-F1
#
_entry.id   AF-A0A0K2B1Q5-F1
#
_cell.length_a   1.000
_cell.length_b   1.000
_cell.length_c   1.000
_cell.angle_alpha   90.00
_cell.angle_beta   90.00
_cell.angle_gamma   90.00
#
_symmetry.space_group_name_H-M   'P 1'
#
loop_
_entity.id
_entity.type
_entity.pdbx_description
1 polymer ?
#
loop_
_entity_poly.entity_id
_entity_poly.type
_entity_poly.pdbx_seq_one_letter_code
_entity_poly.pdbx_strand_id
1 'polypeptide(L)'
;MPRPSRLPFRAAVVTASAATVAALAFTIAPDAQAPDYPRLSDVVSAPVVTPSPNSPSPYRPEPREPRQTTRDEPRKTLTPTPSPTVAKPSKTPAVKRPIAKPPADIRISFYRDCTGHAQQCIDAGTLTMYAGKILAGHNYDGYQWLSRVPVGRTVRVISGPLAGTYRVYGHQYIDRQGGKIPAFSGGPDLVLQTCEGEGTGFSLLRRV
;
A
#
# COMPACT_ATOMS: atom_id res chain seq x y z
N MET A 1 -54.78 -53.10 -4.48
CA MET A 1 -54.12 -53.36 -3.18
C MET A 1 -53.52 -52.05 -2.68
N PRO A 2 -54.04 -51.45 -1.60
CA PRO A 2 -53.56 -50.20 -1.03
C PRO A 2 -52.47 -50.46 0.02
N ARG A 3 -51.42 -49.62 0.04
CA ARG A 3 -50.39 -49.58 1.10
C ARG A 3 -50.37 -48.21 1.77
N PRO A 4 -49.99 -48.15 3.07
CA PRO A 4 -50.60 -47.23 4.02
C PRO A 4 -49.77 -45.97 4.29
N SER A 5 -50.52 -44.97 4.73
CA SER A 5 -50.10 -43.74 5.42
C SER A 5 -49.02 -43.95 6.47
N ARG A 6 -48.02 -43.07 6.47
CA ARG A 6 -47.16 -42.75 7.62
C ARG A 6 -46.98 -41.23 7.72
N LEU A 7 -47.78 -40.61 8.58
CA LEU A 7 -47.28 -39.54 9.44
C LEU A 7 -46.83 -40.23 10.74
N PRO A 8 -45.80 -39.75 11.45
CA PRO A 8 -46.07 -38.74 12.48
C PRO A 8 -44.91 -37.79 12.81
N PHE A 9 -45.24 -36.87 13.73
CA PHE A 9 -44.41 -36.07 14.63
C PHE A 9 -44.17 -34.60 14.30
N ARG A 10 -45.01 -33.82 14.99
CA ARG A 10 -44.82 -32.43 15.41
C ARG A 10 -43.46 -32.23 16.09
N ALA A 11 -42.79 -31.14 15.75
CA ALA A 11 -42.02 -30.36 16.71
C ALA A 11 -42.01 -28.91 16.22
N ALA A 12 -42.92 -28.11 16.79
CA ALA A 12 -42.83 -26.67 16.74
C ALA A 12 -41.67 -26.23 17.63
N VAL A 13 -40.75 -25.42 17.11
CA VAL A 13 -39.94 -24.54 17.94
C VAL A 13 -39.95 -23.16 17.28
N VAL A 14 -40.82 -22.32 17.82
CA VAL A 14 -40.71 -20.87 17.75
C VAL A 14 -39.69 -20.47 18.80
N THR A 15 -38.59 -19.85 18.38
CA THR A 15 -37.81 -18.97 19.27
C THR A 15 -37.42 -17.74 18.47
N ALA A 16 -38.24 -16.70 18.62
CA ALA A 16 -37.86 -15.33 18.36
C ALA A 16 -36.87 -14.92 19.46
N SER A 17 -35.66 -14.52 19.08
CA SER A 17 -34.72 -13.88 19.99
C SER A 17 -34.56 -12.43 19.58
N ALA A 18 -35.47 -11.60 20.10
CA ALA A 18 -35.24 -10.16 20.23
C ALA A 18 -34.27 -9.97 21.40
N ALA A 19 -33.03 -9.60 21.11
CA ALA A 19 -32.06 -9.17 22.11
C ALA A 19 -31.74 -7.70 21.85
N THR A 20 -32.38 -6.86 22.64
CA THR A 20 -32.11 -5.45 22.87
C THR A 20 -30.64 -5.28 23.25
N VAL A 21 -29.86 -4.52 22.48
CA VAL A 21 -28.54 -4.04 22.91
C VAL A 21 -28.67 -2.56 23.21
N ALA A 22 -28.44 -2.25 24.50
CA ALA A 22 -28.53 -0.93 25.08
C ALA A 22 -27.55 0.06 24.42
N ALA A 23 -28.05 1.27 24.21
CA ALA A 23 -27.26 2.43 23.83
C ALA A 23 -26.31 2.80 24.99
N LEU A 24 -25.01 2.62 24.78
CA LEU A 24 -23.98 3.26 25.62
C LEU A 24 -23.83 4.71 25.13
N ALA A 25 -24.47 5.64 25.83
CA ALA A 25 -24.14 7.05 25.74
C ALA A 25 -22.81 7.27 26.47
N PHE A 26 -21.71 7.35 25.71
CA PHE A 26 -20.46 7.89 26.22
C PHE A 26 -20.54 9.42 26.14
N THR A 27 -20.74 10.06 27.29
CA THR A 27 -20.42 11.47 27.47
C THR A 27 -18.90 11.60 27.46
N ILE A 28 -18.34 12.08 26.36
CA ILE A 28 -16.94 12.50 26.29
C ILE A 28 -16.86 13.82 27.05
N ALA A 29 -16.45 13.77 28.31
CA ALA A 29 -15.92 14.94 28.98
C ALA A 29 -14.62 15.34 28.28
N PRO A 30 -14.36 16.63 28.00
CA PRO A 30 -13.06 17.05 27.49
C PRO A 30 -12.01 16.78 28.57
N ASP A 31 -11.07 15.90 28.22
CA ASP A 31 -9.88 15.63 29.03
C ASP A 31 -9.06 16.93 29.16
N ALA A 32 -8.89 17.42 30.38
CA ALA A 32 -8.30 18.72 30.69
C ALA A 32 -6.75 18.68 30.72
N GLN A 33 -6.12 17.66 30.14
CA GLN A 33 -4.65 17.53 30.10
C GLN A 33 -4.10 17.07 28.75
N ALA A 34 -4.65 17.58 27.65
CA ALA A 34 -3.90 17.55 26.38
C ALA A 34 -2.79 18.63 26.44
N PRO A 35 -1.52 18.32 26.13
CA PRO A 35 -0.50 19.35 25.97
C PRO A 35 -0.92 20.28 24.82
N ASP A 36 -0.76 21.59 25.02
CA ASP A 36 -1.00 22.60 23.99
C ASP A 36 -0.13 22.29 22.76
N TYR A 37 -0.77 21.87 21.68
CA TYR A 37 -0.11 21.75 20.39
C TYR A 37 -0.06 23.14 19.74
N PRO A 38 1.09 23.56 19.18
CA PRO A 38 1.21 24.88 18.57
C PRO A 38 0.19 25.02 17.44
N ARG A 39 -0.55 26.12 17.44
CA ARG A 39 -1.49 26.43 16.36
C ARG A 39 -0.69 26.95 15.17
N LEU A 40 -1.22 26.77 13.96
CA LEU A 40 -0.56 27.19 12.71
C LEU A 40 -0.21 28.70 12.66
N SER A 41 -0.81 29.50 13.55
CA SER A 41 -0.52 30.92 13.76
C SER A 41 0.76 31.21 14.55
N ASP A 42 1.34 30.21 15.21
CA ASP A 42 2.50 30.37 16.11
C ASP A 42 3.84 30.09 15.39
N VAL A 43 3.82 29.72 14.11
CA VAL A 43 5.02 29.54 13.29
C VAL A 43 5.46 30.89 12.74
N VAL A 44 6.25 31.61 13.52
CA VAL A 44 7.04 32.74 13.02
C VAL A 44 8.12 32.19 12.09
N SER A 45 8.17 32.73 10.87
CA SER A 45 9.16 32.43 9.84
C SER A 45 10.58 32.36 10.42
N ALA A 46 11.20 31.19 10.35
CA ALA A 46 12.63 31.06 10.61
C ALA A 46 13.40 31.87 9.56
N PRO A 47 14.49 32.58 9.94
CA PRO A 47 15.29 33.32 8.98
C PRO A 47 15.92 32.36 7.97
N VAL A 48 15.76 32.69 6.68
CA VAL A 48 16.49 32.04 5.60
C VAL A 48 17.97 32.34 5.79
N VAL A 49 18.72 31.36 6.32
CA VAL A 49 20.18 31.41 6.34
C VAL A 49 20.65 31.08 4.94
N THR A 50 21.04 32.11 4.18
CA THR A 50 21.84 31.95 2.98
C THR A 50 23.24 31.46 3.37
N PRO A 51 23.74 30.34 2.81
CA PRO A 51 25.12 29.94 3.08
C PRO A 51 26.09 30.95 2.47
N SER A 52 26.91 31.54 3.33
CA SER A 52 28.03 32.42 2.98
C SER A 52 29.15 31.62 2.28
N PRO A 53 29.79 32.16 1.23
CA PRO A 53 30.77 31.43 0.42
C PRO A 53 32.16 31.25 1.07
N ASN A 54 32.37 31.69 2.31
CA ASN A 54 33.71 31.79 2.93
C ASN A 54 33.83 31.12 4.31
N SER A 55 33.49 29.83 4.43
CA SER A 55 33.90 29.02 5.59
C SER A 55 34.76 27.82 5.16
N PRO A 56 35.94 27.60 5.78
CA PRO A 56 36.91 26.59 5.36
C PRO A 56 36.50 25.17 5.75
N SER A 57 36.54 24.26 4.78
CA SER A 57 36.35 22.82 5.00
C SER A 57 37.63 22.19 5.57
N PRO A 58 37.58 21.45 6.70
CA PRO A 58 38.72 20.69 7.18
C PRO A 58 38.63 19.28 6.58
N TYR A 59 39.25 19.05 5.42
CA TYR A 59 39.90 17.79 5.00
C TYR A 59 40.24 17.89 3.50
N ARG A 60 41.52 18.08 3.18
CA ARG A 60 42.07 17.89 1.84
C ARG A 60 43.22 16.89 1.95
N PRO A 61 43.08 15.64 1.50
CA PRO A 61 44.24 14.77 1.32
C PRO A 61 45.07 15.31 0.14
N GLU A 62 46.36 15.53 0.36
CA GLU A 62 47.33 15.87 -0.69
C GLU A 62 47.44 14.76 -1.75
N PRO A 63 47.69 15.10 -3.04
CA PRO A 63 48.01 14.11 -4.06
C PRO A 63 49.40 13.50 -3.81
N ARG A 64 49.47 12.20 -3.52
CA ARG A 64 50.71 11.41 -3.58
C ARG A 64 51.01 11.04 -5.03
N GLU A 65 52.27 11.19 -5.44
CA GLU A 65 52.77 10.77 -6.76
C GLU A 65 52.55 9.27 -7.01
N PRO A 66 52.28 8.85 -8.27
CA PRO A 66 52.07 7.44 -8.59
C PRO A 66 53.41 6.68 -8.61
N ARG A 67 53.59 5.74 -7.70
CA ARG A 67 54.68 4.75 -7.78
C ARG A 67 54.27 3.67 -8.79
N GLN A 68 54.96 3.62 -9.92
CA GLN A 68 54.82 2.58 -10.93
C GLN A 68 55.20 1.21 -10.34
N THR A 69 54.29 0.24 -10.43
CA THR A 69 54.63 -1.18 -10.36
C THR A 69 54.04 -1.86 -11.58
N THR A 70 54.94 -2.41 -12.39
CA THR A 70 54.68 -3.22 -13.58
C THR A 70 54.13 -4.58 -13.14
N ARG A 71 52.87 -4.84 -13.48
CA ARG A 71 52.34 -6.20 -13.55
C ARG A 71 51.35 -6.27 -14.71
N ASP A 72 51.79 -6.93 -15.78
CA ASP A 72 50.96 -7.35 -16.89
C ASP A 72 49.92 -8.37 -16.40
N GLU A 73 48.70 -7.89 -16.15
CA GLU A 73 47.48 -8.66 -16.34
C GLU A 73 46.51 -7.81 -17.15
N PRO A 74 45.85 -8.35 -18.19
CA PRO A 74 44.92 -7.59 -19.01
C PRO A 74 43.65 -7.26 -18.22
N ARG A 75 43.66 -6.09 -17.56
CA ARG A 75 42.46 -5.49 -16.96
C ARG A 75 41.56 -4.98 -18.08
N LYS A 76 40.55 -5.78 -18.39
CA LYS A 76 39.47 -5.45 -19.32
C LYS A 76 38.88 -4.07 -18.95
N THR A 77 38.97 -3.13 -19.88
CA THR A 77 38.45 -1.77 -19.80
C THR A 77 36.97 -1.78 -19.40
N LEU A 78 36.66 -1.33 -18.17
CA LEU A 78 35.28 -1.01 -17.80
C LEU A 78 35.00 0.40 -18.27
N THR A 79 34.26 0.49 -19.37
CA THR A 79 33.65 1.71 -19.89
C THR A 79 32.85 2.40 -18.77
N PRO A 80 32.93 3.74 -18.60
CA PRO A 80 32.11 4.45 -17.63
C PRO A 80 30.62 4.23 -17.93
N THR A 81 29.90 3.70 -16.94
CA THR A 81 28.45 3.49 -16.98
C THR A 81 27.72 4.83 -17.13
N PRO A 82 26.83 5.00 -18.13
CA PRO A 82 26.02 6.21 -18.22
C PRO A 82 25.07 6.35 -17.02
N SER A 83 24.91 7.58 -16.55
CA SER A 83 23.99 8.00 -15.48
C SER A 83 22.62 7.32 -15.56
N PRO A 84 21.96 7.02 -14.42
CA PRO A 84 20.64 6.40 -14.43
C PRO A 84 19.65 7.32 -15.14
N THR A 85 19.28 6.92 -16.36
CA THR A 85 18.18 7.52 -17.08
C THR A 85 16.91 7.19 -16.30
N VAL A 86 16.21 8.23 -15.81
CA VAL A 86 14.86 8.12 -15.27
C VAL A 86 14.02 7.34 -16.29
N ALA A 87 13.64 6.10 -15.95
CA ALA A 87 12.85 5.27 -16.83
C ALA A 87 11.53 5.98 -17.11
N LYS A 88 11.34 6.40 -18.36
CA LYS A 88 10.03 6.84 -18.84
C LYS A 88 9.05 5.67 -18.70
N PRO A 89 7.76 5.93 -18.38
CA PRO A 89 6.73 4.90 -18.40
C PRO A 89 6.81 4.12 -19.71
N SER A 90 6.86 2.79 -19.63
CA SER A 90 6.87 1.93 -20.81
C SER A 90 5.66 2.26 -21.68
N LYS A 91 5.91 2.62 -22.95
CA LYS A 91 4.87 2.80 -23.97
C LYS A 91 4.37 1.46 -24.55
N THR A 92 4.96 0.36 -24.11
CA THR A 92 4.57 -0.98 -24.57
C THR A 92 3.33 -1.39 -23.80
N PRO A 93 2.20 -1.67 -24.46
CA PRO A 93 1.04 -2.23 -23.78
C PRO A 93 1.49 -3.48 -23.03
N ALA A 94 1.21 -3.55 -21.73
CA ALA A 94 1.35 -4.79 -21.01
C ALA A 94 0.57 -5.85 -21.80
N VAL A 95 1.23 -6.92 -22.22
CA VAL A 95 0.58 -8.08 -22.83
C VAL A 95 -0.63 -8.40 -21.95
N LYS A 96 -1.84 -8.42 -22.53
CA LYS A 96 -3.09 -8.69 -21.80
C LYS A 96 -3.00 -10.08 -21.17
N ARG A 97 -2.38 -10.16 -19.99
CA ARG A 97 -2.43 -11.34 -19.14
C ARG A 97 -3.89 -11.49 -18.73
N PRO A 98 -4.46 -12.69 -18.81
CA PRO A 98 -5.83 -12.92 -18.39
C PRO A 98 -6.02 -12.41 -16.96
N ILE A 99 -7.18 -11.80 -16.73
CA ILE A 99 -7.61 -11.30 -15.42
C ILE A 99 -7.57 -12.49 -14.45
N ALA A 100 -6.59 -12.57 -13.54
CA ALA A 100 -6.58 -13.66 -12.58
C ALA A 100 -7.70 -13.46 -11.57
N LYS A 101 -8.33 -14.59 -11.23
CA LYS A 101 -9.27 -14.66 -10.13
C LYS A 101 -8.51 -14.38 -8.82
N PRO A 102 -9.10 -13.63 -7.89
CA PRO A 102 -8.54 -13.48 -6.56
C PRO A 102 -8.31 -14.82 -5.86
N PRO A 103 -7.26 -14.95 -5.04
CA PRO A 103 -7.00 -16.17 -4.28
C PRO A 103 -8.19 -16.58 -3.39
N ALA A 104 -8.37 -17.88 -3.22
CA ALA A 104 -9.42 -18.45 -2.38
C ALA A 104 -9.20 -18.18 -0.88
N ASP A 105 -7.96 -18.00 -0.46
CA ASP A 105 -7.57 -17.45 0.84
C ASP A 105 -6.60 -16.30 0.59
N ILE A 106 -6.94 -15.10 1.05
CA ILE A 106 -6.13 -13.90 0.79
C ILE A 106 -5.34 -13.58 2.05
N ARG A 107 -4.10 -14.03 2.05
CA ARG A 107 -3.12 -13.79 3.11
C ARG A 107 -1.94 -13.03 2.55
N ILE A 108 -1.76 -11.80 3.00
CA ILE A 108 -0.63 -10.95 2.62
C ILE A 108 0.42 -11.09 3.72
N SER A 109 1.43 -11.92 3.47
CA SER A 109 2.50 -12.22 4.44
C SER A 109 3.70 -11.31 4.33
N PHE A 110 3.86 -10.62 3.20
CA PHE A 110 4.95 -9.68 2.97
C PHE A 110 4.49 -8.52 2.08
N TYR A 111 5.03 -7.35 2.38
CA TYR A 111 5.04 -6.17 1.53
C TYR A 111 6.21 -5.30 1.99
N ARG A 112 6.62 -4.34 1.15
CA ARG A 112 7.68 -3.39 1.47
C ARG A 112 7.08 -2.04 1.82
N ASP A 113 7.41 -1.48 2.98
CA ASP A 113 7.11 -0.07 3.24
C ASP A 113 8.05 0.80 2.41
N CYS A 114 7.48 1.55 1.47
CA CYS A 114 8.20 2.50 0.65
C CYS A 114 7.53 3.87 0.68
N THR A 115 7.06 4.27 1.85
CA THR A 115 6.57 5.63 2.10
C THR A 115 7.63 6.65 1.62
N GLY A 116 7.24 7.54 0.69
CA GLY A 116 8.14 8.51 0.04
C GLY A 116 8.77 8.06 -1.29
N HIS A 117 8.87 6.75 -1.57
CA HIS A 117 9.53 6.20 -2.77
C HIS A 117 8.74 5.05 -3.43
N ALA A 118 7.41 5.10 -3.34
CA ALA A 118 6.53 4.00 -3.74
C ALA A 118 6.78 3.49 -5.16
N GLN A 119 6.95 4.40 -6.13
CA GLN A 119 7.12 4.05 -7.54
C GLN A 119 8.34 3.13 -7.76
N GLN A 120 9.47 3.42 -7.12
CA GLN A 120 10.70 2.62 -7.28
C GLN A 120 10.52 1.20 -6.75
N CYS A 121 9.79 1.03 -5.64
CA CYS A 121 9.52 -0.31 -5.10
C CYS A 121 8.49 -1.09 -5.91
N ILE A 122 7.48 -0.40 -6.44
CA ILE A 122 6.49 -1.00 -7.34
C ILE A 122 7.20 -1.47 -8.61
N ASP A 123 8.05 -0.63 -9.22
CA ASP A 123 8.85 -0.97 -10.41
C ASP A 123 9.89 -2.07 -10.16
N ALA A 124 10.29 -2.30 -8.91
CA ALA A 124 11.09 -3.46 -8.50
C ALA A 124 10.28 -4.76 -8.35
N GLY A 125 8.99 -4.75 -8.70
CA GLY A 125 8.10 -5.92 -8.66
C GLY A 125 7.61 -6.31 -7.27
N THR A 126 7.73 -5.41 -6.29
CA THR A 126 7.33 -5.71 -4.90
C THR A 126 5.92 -5.21 -4.59
N LEU A 127 5.16 -6.00 -3.82
CA LEU A 127 3.97 -5.48 -3.16
C LEU A 127 4.40 -4.37 -2.19
N THR A 128 3.95 -3.16 -2.44
CA THR A 128 4.47 -1.96 -1.80
C THR A 128 3.38 -1.28 -0.99
N MET A 129 3.69 -0.98 0.27
CA MET A 129 2.92 -0.05 1.08
C MET A 129 3.36 1.38 0.83
N TYR A 130 2.39 2.27 0.65
CA TYR A 130 2.61 3.71 0.68
C TYR A 130 1.35 4.44 1.17
N ALA A 131 1.51 5.74 1.44
CA ALA A 131 0.46 6.59 2.01
C ALA A 131 -0.18 5.99 3.29
N GLY A 132 0.61 5.23 4.06
CA GLY A 132 0.24 4.63 5.34
C GLY A 132 -0.83 3.54 5.29
N LYS A 133 -1.49 3.28 4.15
CA LYS A 133 -2.60 2.32 4.06
C LYS A 133 -2.90 1.74 2.67
N ILE A 134 -2.09 2.06 1.66
CA ILE A 134 -2.29 1.56 0.30
C ILE A 134 -1.26 0.48 0.05
N LEU A 135 -1.71 -0.73 -0.31
CA LEU A 135 -0.88 -1.79 -0.85
C LEU A 135 -1.05 -1.83 -2.37
N ALA A 136 0.03 -1.59 -3.11
CA ALA A 136 0.03 -1.62 -4.56
C ALA A 136 1.09 -2.54 -5.14
N GLY A 137 0.77 -3.12 -6.29
CA GLY A 137 1.71 -3.89 -7.07
C GLY A 137 1.34 -3.86 -8.54
N HIS A 138 2.33 -4.06 -9.40
CA HIS A 138 2.12 -4.15 -10.84
C HIS A 138 1.22 -5.34 -11.17
N ASN A 139 0.28 -5.12 -12.08
CA ASN A 139 -0.58 -6.20 -12.55
C ASN A 139 0.24 -7.28 -13.29
N TYR A 140 1.25 -6.91 -14.06
CA TYR A 140 2.07 -7.89 -14.76
C TYR A 140 2.93 -8.75 -13.81
N ASP A 141 3.18 -8.29 -12.58
CA ASP A 141 3.92 -9.03 -11.53
C ASP A 141 3.04 -9.95 -10.68
N GLY A 142 1.79 -10.19 -11.10
CA GLY A 142 0.88 -11.13 -10.44
C GLY A 142 -0.07 -10.50 -9.42
N TYR A 143 -0.04 -9.18 -9.26
CA TYR A 143 -0.92 -8.44 -8.34
C TYR A 143 -2.24 -7.96 -8.98
N GLN A 144 -2.59 -8.48 -10.16
CA GLN A 144 -3.78 -8.07 -10.93
C GLN A 144 -5.10 -8.35 -10.22
N TRP A 145 -5.08 -9.18 -9.17
CA TRP A 145 -6.25 -9.48 -8.35
C TRP A 145 -6.53 -8.43 -7.27
N LEU A 146 -5.58 -7.54 -6.95
CA LEU A 146 -5.69 -6.58 -5.85
C LEU A 146 -6.93 -5.68 -5.97
N SER A 147 -7.28 -5.23 -7.17
CA SER A 147 -8.44 -4.37 -7.43
C SER A 147 -9.77 -5.11 -7.53
N ARG A 148 -9.76 -6.46 -7.53
CA ARG A 148 -10.91 -7.31 -7.88
C ARG A 148 -11.36 -8.23 -6.76
N VAL A 149 -10.91 -8.01 -5.53
CA VAL A 149 -11.29 -8.84 -4.40
C VAL A 149 -12.78 -8.65 -4.09
N PRO A 150 -13.65 -9.66 -4.19
CA PRO A 150 -15.09 -9.45 -4.08
C PRO A 150 -15.50 -8.81 -2.74
N VAL A 151 -16.52 -7.95 -2.78
CA VAL A 151 -17.14 -7.39 -1.57
C VAL A 151 -17.55 -8.50 -0.61
N GLY A 152 -17.33 -8.26 0.68
CA GLY A 152 -17.61 -9.20 1.76
C GLY A 152 -16.51 -10.23 2.00
N ARG A 153 -15.50 -10.33 1.13
CA ARG A 153 -14.34 -11.20 1.33
C ARG A 153 -13.38 -10.65 2.37
N THR A 154 -12.73 -11.58 3.06
CA THR A 154 -11.74 -11.28 4.08
C THR A 154 -10.34 -11.30 3.48
N VAL A 155 -9.54 -10.30 3.83
CA VAL A 155 -8.12 -10.18 3.53
C VAL A 155 -7.38 -10.12 4.86
N ARG A 156 -6.40 -11.00 5.05
CA ARG A 156 -5.59 -11.04 6.27
C ARG A 156 -4.16 -10.60 5.96
N VAL A 157 -3.77 -9.47 6.52
CA VAL A 157 -2.38 -9.00 6.49
C VAL A 157 -1.68 -9.57 7.71
N ILE A 158 -0.65 -10.38 7.50
CA ILE A 158 -0.06 -11.20 8.57
C ILE A 158 0.95 -10.41 9.39
N SER A 159 1.69 -9.49 8.77
CA SER A 159 2.81 -8.77 9.39
C SER A 159 2.93 -7.33 8.90
N GLY A 160 3.74 -6.54 9.59
CA GLY A 160 3.96 -5.12 9.29
C GLY A 160 2.92 -4.17 9.90
N PRO A 161 3.05 -2.85 9.67
CA PRO A 161 2.15 -1.82 10.22
C PRO A 161 0.65 -2.01 9.88
N LEU A 162 0.35 -2.72 8.79
CA LEU A 162 -1.01 -3.02 8.35
C LEU A 162 -1.50 -4.39 8.82
N ALA A 163 -0.77 -5.08 9.70
CA ALA A 163 -1.14 -6.42 10.16
C ALA A 163 -2.53 -6.42 10.81
N GLY A 164 -3.43 -7.24 10.30
CA GLY A 164 -4.81 -7.30 10.75
C GLY A 164 -5.71 -8.07 9.79
N THR A 165 -6.98 -8.18 10.19
CA THR A 165 -8.02 -8.76 9.35
C THR A 165 -8.89 -7.63 8.81
N TYR A 166 -9.19 -7.71 7.53
CA TYR A 166 -9.94 -6.69 6.81
C TYR A 166 -11.05 -7.34 6.00
N ARG A 167 -12.16 -6.62 5.83
CA ARG A 167 -13.25 -7.02 4.94
C ARG A 167 -13.40 -6.01 3.83
N VAL A 168 -13.50 -6.50 2.59
CA VAL A 168 -13.77 -5.64 1.43
C VAL A 168 -15.21 -5.14 1.54
N TYR A 169 -15.39 -3.83 1.45
CA TYR A 169 -16.73 -3.21 1.47
C TYR A 169 -17.10 -2.55 0.13
N GLY A 170 -16.13 -2.30 -0.74
CA GLY A 170 -16.40 -1.65 -2.01
C GLY A 170 -15.19 -1.62 -2.94
N HIS A 171 -15.43 -1.05 -4.12
CA HIS A 171 -14.44 -0.85 -5.16
C HIS A 171 -14.48 0.58 -5.66
N GLN A 172 -13.38 1.04 -6.22
CA GLN A 172 -13.29 2.32 -6.92
C GLN A 172 -12.39 2.16 -8.15
N TYR A 173 -12.62 2.96 -9.17
CA TYR A 173 -11.80 3.02 -10.37
C TYR A 173 -11.52 4.47 -10.72
N ILE A 174 -10.33 4.75 -11.23
CA ILE A 174 -10.00 6.01 -11.88
C ILE A 174 -9.44 5.73 -13.28
N ASP A 175 -9.78 6.60 -14.22
CA ASP A 175 -9.41 6.57 -15.64
C ASP A 175 -8.00 7.10 -15.90
N ARG A 176 -7.08 6.84 -14.99
CA ARG A 176 -5.66 7.17 -15.13
C ARG A 176 -4.76 6.25 -14.31
N GLN A 177 -3.49 6.21 -14.69
CA GLN A 177 -2.43 5.57 -13.92
C GLN A 177 -1.50 6.63 -13.34
N GLY A 178 -1.15 6.48 -12.05
CA GLY A 178 -0.30 7.43 -11.33
C GLY A 178 -0.98 8.77 -11.04
N GLY A 179 -0.20 9.70 -10.46
CA GLY A 179 -0.68 11.02 -10.04
C GLY A 179 -1.25 11.05 -8.62
N LYS A 180 -2.04 12.09 -8.31
CA LYS A 180 -2.61 12.30 -6.96
C LYS A 180 -3.52 11.13 -6.55
N ILE A 181 -3.37 10.67 -5.32
CA ILE A 181 -4.24 9.66 -4.69
C ILE A 181 -5.69 10.20 -4.66
N PRO A 182 -6.69 9.45 -5.15
CA PRO A 182 -8.07 9.91 -5.12
C PRO A 182 -8.60 9.95 -3.69
N ALA A 183 -9.67 10.72 -3.46
CA ALA A 183 -10.46 10.54 -2.25
C ALA A 183 -11.17 9.18 -2.32
N PHE A 184 -11.07 8.41 -1.24
CA PHE A 184 -11.70 7.09 -1.14
C PHE A 184 -13.02 7.19 -0.39
N SER A 185 -14.09 6.67 -1.00
CA SER A 185 -15.41 6.63 -0.40
C SER A 185 -15.42 5.82 0.89
N GLY A 186 -16.02 6.39 1.94
CA GLY A 186 -16.17 5.74 3.23
C GLY A 186 -14.91 5.69 4.09
N GLY A 187 -13.77 6.25 3.67
CA GLY A 187 -12.56 6.31 4.51
C GLY A 187 -12.02 4.91 4.87
N PRO A 188 -11.47 4.15 3.91
CA PRO A 188 -10.95 2.81 4.15
C PRO A 188 -9.74 2.81 5.08
N ASP A 189 -9.60 1.72 5.83
CA ASP A 189 -8.44 1.45 6.69
C ASP A 189 -7.30 0.80 5.92
N LEU A 190 -7.62 0.13 4.80
CA LEU A 190 -6.68 -0.47 3.87
C LEU A 190 -7.24 -0.36 2.44
N VAL A 191 -6.36 -0.07 1.49
CA VAL A 191 -6.68 -0.04 0.05
C VAL A 191 -5.74 -0.98 -0.69
N LEU A 192 -6.30 -1.85 -1.51
CA LEU A 192 -5.52 -2.67 -2.45
C LEU A 192 -5.61 -2.02 -3.84
N GLN A 193 -4.47 -1.81 -4.50
CA GLN A 193 -4.39 -1.07 -5.75
C GLN A 193 -3.60 -1.84 -6.81
N THR A 194 -4.10 -1.86 -8.04
CA THR A 194 -3.30 -2.28 -9.20
C THR A 194 -3.81 -1.62 -10.47
N CYS A 195 -3.05 -1.75 -11.57
CA CYS A 195 -3.43 -1.21 -12.87
C CYS A 195 -4.54 -2.08 -13.51
N GLU A 196 -5.57 -1.42 -14.04
CA GLU A 196 -6.67 -2.06 -14.78
C GLU A 196 -6.82 -1.41 -16.16
N GLY A 197 -6.31 -2.06 -17.20
CA GLY A 197 -6.30 -1.48 -18.55
C GLY A 197 -5.47 -0.20 -18.58
N GLU A 198 -6.11 0.91 -18.93
CA GLU A 198 -5.50 2.25 -18.94
C GLU A 198 -5.68 3.02 -17.62
N GLY A 199 -6.44 2.47 -16.67
CA GLY A 199 -6.73 3.10 -15.39
C GLY A 199 -6.15 2.36 -14.18
N THR A 200 -6.62 2.77 -13.00
CA THR A 200 -6.24 2.19 -11.71
C THR A 200 -7.48 1.72 -10.97
N GLY A 201 -7.48 0.45 -10.58
CA GLY A 201 -8.54 -0.16 -9.79
C GLY A 201 -8.16 -0.24 -8.31
N PHE A 202 -9.16 -0.13 -7.45
CA PHE A 202 -9.02 -0.16 -6.00
C PHE A 202 -10.04 -1.12 -5.37
N SER A 203 -9.59 -1.98 -4.46
CA SER A 203 -10.48 -2.60 -3.46
C SER A 203 -10.37 -1.82 -2.17
N LEU A 204 -11.50 -1.46 -1.57
CA LEU A 204 -11.59 -0.67 -0.35
C LEU A 204 -11.95 -1.57 0.83
N LEU A 205 -11.17 -1.49 1.91
CA LEU A 205 -11.28 -2.43 3.02
C LEU A 205 -11.43 -1.71 4.36
N ARG A 206 -12.24 -2.34 5.22
CA ARG A 206 -12.47 -1.95 6.62
C ARG A 206 -11.83 -3.00 7.51
N ARG A 207 -11.14 -2.59 8.57
CA ARG A 207 -10.65 -3.50 9.60
C ARG A 207 -11.83 -4.13 10.34
N VAL A 208 -11.69 -5.41 10.66
CA VAL A 208 -12.65 -6.19 11.46
C VAL A 208 -12.05 -6.66 12.77
#